data_AF-A0A7C1FJL6-F1
#
_entry.id   AF-A0A7C1FJL6-F1
#
_cell.length_a   1.000
_cell.length_b   1.000
_cell.length_c   1.000
_cell.angle_alpha   90.00
_cell.angle_beta   90.00
_cell.angle_gamma   90.00
#
_symmetry.space_group_name_H-M   'P 1'
#
loop_
_entity.id
_entity.type
_entity.pdbx_description
1 polymer ?
#
loop_
_entity_poly.entity_id
_entity_poly.type
_entity_poly.pdbx_seq_one_letter_code
_entity_poly.pdbx_strand_id
1 'polypeptide(L)' 'MKTIKVSLPEKLEMELENYVKGGWFTDEAEVVRTALQEFIRHNKLKLMEQFMKEDIEWALKVKADTK' A
#
# COMPACT_ATOMS: atom_id res chain seq x y z
N MET A 1 -6.27 17.93 -1.29
CA MET A 1 -5.47 16.85 -0.64
C MET A 1 -6.25 16.31 0.55
N LYS A 2 -6.13 15.03 0.87
CA LYS A 2 -6.71 14.42 2.08
C LYS A 2 -5.58 14.14 3.08
N THR A 3 -5.77 14.50 4.34
CA THR A 3 -4.79 14.25 5.41
C THR A 3 -5.10 12.94 6.11
N ILE A 4 -4.08 12.08 6.25
CA ILE A 4 -4.15 10.84 7.02
C ILE A 4 -3.18 11.02 8.19
N LYS A 5 -3.63 10.72 9.42
CA LYS A 5 -2.78 10.71 10.62
C LYS A 5 -2.57 9.27 11.04
N VAL A 6 -1.31 8.86 11.16
CA VAL A 6 -0.92 7.50 11.56
C VAL A 6 0.23 7.63 12.55
N SER A 7 0.22 6.83 13.62
CA SER A 7 1.35 6.73 14.53
C SER A 7 2.40 5.83 13.90
N LEU A 8 3.65 6.28 13.88
CA LEU A 8 4.79 5.51 13.40
C LEU A 8 5.66 5.07 14.60
N PRO A 9 6.28 3.89 14.55
CA PRO A 9 7.35 3.53 15.47
C PRO A 9 8.51 4.53 15.39
N GLU A 10 9.10 4.87 16.53
CA GLU A 10 10.25 5.80 16.64
C GLU A 10 11.40 5.41 15.70
N LYS A 11 11.65 4.11 15.53
CA LYS A 11 12.68 3.65 14.61
C LYS A 11 12.45 4.09 13.16
N LEU A 12 11.19 4.05 12.70
CA LEU A 12 10.86 4.47 11.33
C LEU A 12 10.97 5.98 11.17
N GLU A 13 10.60 6.76 12.20
CA GLU A 13 10.82 8.21 12.21
C GLU A 13 12.30 8.56 12.07
N MET A 14 13.18 7.88 12.83
CA MET A 14 14.64 8.10 12.71
C MET A 14 15.16 7.76 11.31
N GLU A 15 14.67 6.69 10.69
CA GLU A 15 15.03 6.34 9.32
C GLU A 15 14.57 7.41 8.33
N LEU A 16 13.32 7.88 8.45
CA LEU A 16 12.76 8.99 7.68
C LEU A 16 13.63 10.25 7.77
N GLU A 17 14.02 10.64 8.98
CA GLU A 17 14.85 11.83 9.20
C GLU A 17 16.24 11.68 8.56
N ASN A 18 16.82 10.47 8.59
CA ASN A 18 18.11 10.19 7.94
C ASN A 18 18.04 10.36 6.41
N TYR A 19 16.93 9.99 5.77
CA TYR A 19 16.72 10.20 4.33
C TYR A 19 16.66 11.69 3.96
N VAL A 20 16.01 12.49 4.80
CA VAL A 20 15.94 13.96 4.62
C VAL A 20 17.31 14.60 4.87
N LYS A 21 17.96 14.28 5.99
CA LYS A 21 19.32 14.77 6.32
C LYS A 21 20.36 14.36 5.28
N GLY A 22 20.18 13.19 4.67
CA GLY A 22 21.01 12.71 3.57
C GLY A 22 20.78 13.42 2.24
N GLY A 23 19.80 14.32 2.14
CA GLY A 23 19.48 15.11 0.94
C GLY A 23 18.76 14.32 -0.16
N TRP A 24 18.26 13.12 0.14
CA TRP A 24 17.49 12.31 -0.82
C TRP A 24 16.08 12.84 -1.02
N PHE A 25 15.53 13.49 0.00
CA PHE A 25 14.19 14.05 0.02
C PHE A 25 14.19 15.41 0.71
N THR A 26 13.20 16.24 0.38
CA THR A 26 13.05 17.60 0.89
C THR A 26 12.48 17.62 2.30
N ASP A 27 11.54 16.71 2.59
CA ASP A 27 10.90 16.57 3.90
C ASP A 27 10.39 15.13 4.12
N GLU A 28 10.04 14.80 5.36
CA GLU A 28 9.53 13.48 5.74
C GLU A 28 8.23 13.12 5.02
N ALA A 29 7.38 14.11 4.71
CA ALA A 29 6.12 13.87 4.04
C ALA A 29 6.34 13.43 2.58
N GLU A 30 7.38 13.93 1.92
CA GLU A 30 7.80 13.50 0.59
C GLU A 30 8.24 12.04 0.59
N VAL A 31 9.03 11.62 1.59
CA VAL A 31 9.44 10.23 1.78
C VAL A 31 8.21 9.34 1.95
N VAL A 32 7.28 9.71 2.84
CA VAL A 32 6.06 8.92 3.11
C VAL A 32 5.17 8.82 1.86
N ARG A 33 4.98 9.90 1.12
CA ARG A 33 4.21 9.88 -0.13
C ARG A 33 4.84 8.98 -1.17
N THR A 34 6.17 9.06 -1.33
CA THR A 34 6.92 8.24 -2.28
C THR A 34 6.83 6.76 -1.92
N ALA A 35 7.09 6.41 -0.65
CA ALA A 35 6.98 5.05 -0.16
C ALA A 35 5.56 4.47 -0.34
N LEU A 36 4.51 5.26 -0.06
CA LEU A 36 3.13 4.84 -0.26
C LEU A 36 2.83 4.58 -1.74
N GLN A 37 3.27 5.47 -2.63
CA GLN A 37 3.07 5.32 -4.07
C GLN A 37 3.80 4.08 -4.61
N GLU A 38 5.04 3.86 -4.18
CA GLU A 38 5.80 2.67 -4.54
C GLU A 38 5.14 1.40 -4.02
N PHE A 39 4.69 1.39 -2.76
CA PHE A 39 4.01 0.25 -2.18
C PHE A 39 2.74 -0.11 -2.97
N ILE A 40 1.91 0.87 -3.29
CA ILE A 40 0.70 0.66 -4.10
C ILE A 40 1.07 0.11 -5.48
N ARG A 41 2.08 0.71 -6.14
CA ARG A 41 2.49 0.30 -7.48
C ARG A 41 2.97 -1.16 -7.51
N HIS A 42 3.81 -1.55 -6.56
CA HIS A 42 4.35 -2.91 -6.47
C HIS A 42 3.28 -3.96 -6.16
N ASN A 43 2.29 -3.62 -5.33
CA ASN A 43 1.27 -4.58 -4.90
C ASN A 43 0.03 -4.62 -5.79
N LYS A 44 -0.15 -3.66 -6.71
CA LYS A 44 -1.36 -3.53 -7.55
C LYS A 44 -1.72 -4.82 -8.30
N LEU A 45 -0.74 -5.45 -8.95
CA LEU A 45 -0.99 -6.66 -9.74
C LEU A 45 -1.39 -7.84 -8.86
N LYS A 46 -0.70 -8.03 -7.74
CA LYS A 46 -1.02 -9.08 -6.76
C LYS A 46 -2.43 -8.91 -6.20
N LEU A 47 -2.81 -7.68 -5.89
CA LEU A 47 -4.15 -7.37 -5.40
C LEU A 47 -5.22 -7.63 -6.48
N MET A 48 -4.96 -7.25 -7.74
CA MET A 48 -5.86 -7.57 -8.85
C MET A 48 -6.03 -9.08 -9.05
N GLU A 49 -4.94 -9.84 -9.00
CA GLU A 49 -4.98 -11.30 -9.11
C GLU A 49 -5.83 -11.92 -7.99
N GLN A 50 -5.68 -11.44 -6.76
CA GLN A 50 -6.49 -11.90 -5.64
C GLN A 50 -7.98 -11.64 -5.87
N PHE A 51 -8.36 -10.42 -6.27
CA PHE A 51 -9.77 -10.11 -6.55
C PHE A 51 -10.34 -10.96 -7.68
N MET A 52 -9.58 -11.21 -8.74
CA MET A 52 -10.03 -12.10 -9.82
C MET A 52 -10.29 -13.53 -9.35
N LYS A 53 -9.46 -14.06 -8.44
CA LYS A 53 -9.66 -15.39 -7.86
C LYS A 53 -10.91 -15.43 -6.99
N GLU A 54 -11.09 -14.43 -6.13
CA GLU A 54 -12.27 -14.30 -5.28
C GLU A 54 -13.56 -14.23 -6.11
N ASP A 55 -13.56 -13.50 -7.23
CA ASP A 55 -14.69 -13.41 -8.16
C ASP A 55 -15.00 -14.77 -8.82
N ILE A 56 -13.97 -15.52 -9.25
CA ILE A 56 -14.14 -16.85 -9.84
C ILE A 56 -14.71 -17.83 -8.80
N GLU A 57 -14.14 -17.86 -7.60
CA GLU A 57 -14.62 -18.72 -6.51
C GLU A 57 -16.07 -18.41 -6.14
N TRP A 58 -16.43 -17.14 -6.08
CA TRP A 58 -17.80 -16.72 -5.86
C TRP A 58 -18.74 -17.24 -6.97
N ALA A 59 -18.37 -17.06 -8.24
CA ALA A 59 -19.19 -17.51 -9.37
C ALA A 59 -19.39 -19.03 -9.37
N LEU A 60 -18.37 -19.80 -8.99
CA LEU A 60 -18.45 -21.25 -8.87
C LEU A 60 -19.39 -21.68 -7.75
N LYS A 61 -19.36 -21.01 -6.58
CA LYS A 61 -20.29 -21.27 -5.47
C LYS A 61 -21.74 -20.99 -5.88
N VAL A 62 -22.00 -19.82 -6.48
CA VAL A 62 -23.35 -19.46 -6.96
C VAL A 62 -23.87 -20.48 -7.97
N LYS A 63 -23.02 -20.94 -8.90
CA LYS A 63 -23.39 -21.97 -9.87
C LYS A 63 -23.73 -23.32 -9.21
N ALA A 64 -23.02 -23.69 -8.14
CA ALA A 64 -23.27 -24.92 -7.41
C ALA A 64 -24.59 -24.86 -6.63
N ASP A 65 -24.91 -23.72 -6.01
CA ASP A 65 -26.14 -23.53 -5.21
C ASP A 65 -27.42 -23.43 -6.06
N THR A 66 -27.28 -23.17 -7.37
CA THR A 66 -28.42 -23.08 -8.30
C THR A 66 -28.78 -24.44 -8.94
N LYS A 67 -28.08 -25.52 -8.60
CA LYS A 67 -28.30 -26.89 -9.11
C LYS A 67 -28.94 -27.79 -8.07
#